data_AF-A0A8K0IVJ9-F1
#
_entry.id   AF-A0A8K0IVJ9-F1
#
_cell.length_a   1.000
_cell.length_b   1.000
_cell.length_c   1.000
_cell.angle_alpha   90.00
_cell.angle_beta   90.00
_cell.angle_gamma   90.00
#
_symmetry.space_group_name_H-M   'P 1'
#
loop_
_entity.id
_entity.type
_entity.pdbx_description
1 polymer ?
#
loop_
_entity_poly.entity_id
_entity_poly.type
_entity_poly.pdbx_seq_one_letter_code
_entity_poly.pdbx_strand_id
1 'polypeptide(L)'
;MVADQSGRGCVYGMDIQNSALENTLSLLEKSVDRNERKLVKLFSLCHSRMEDVIPKDTPIRLVAFNLGYLPGGDKTIITMPGTTLMALHAASRLLMSGGLISIMVYVGHPGGRYILLC
;
A
#
# COMPACT_ATOMS: atom_id res chain seq x y z
N MET A 1 12.60 -10.14 -5.16
CA MET A 1 11.75 -10.80 -6.17
C MET A 1 10.36 -10.20 -6.12
N VAL A 2 10.06 -9.34 -7.10
CA VAL A 2 8.76 -8.65 -7.23
C VAL A 2 7.75 -9.49 -8.02
N ALA A 3 8.21 -10.52 -8.75
CA ALA A 3 7.38 -11.47 -9.48
C ALA A 3 8.02 -12.87 -9.48
N ASP A 4 7.22 -13.89 -9.80
CA ASP A 4 7.73 -15.21 -10.16
C ASP A 4 8.43 -15.18 -11.53
N GLN A 5 8.97 -16.32 -11.98
CA GLN A 5 9.67 -16.43 -13.27
C GLN A 5 8.80 -16.07 -14.49
N SER A 6 7.49 -15.83 -14.33
CA SER A 6 6.64 -15.37 -15.42
C SER A 6 6.82 -13.88 -15.74
N GLY A 7 7.41 -13.09 -14.82
CA GLY A 7 7.64 -11.65 -15.03
C GLY A 7 6.36 -10.80 -15.11
N ARG A 8 5.21 -11.33 -14.65
CA ARG A 8 3.89 -10.70 -14.79
C ARG A 8 3.30 -10.10 -13.51
N GLY A 9 4.01 -10.19 -12.39
CA GLY A 9 3.59 -9.56 -11.14
C GLY A 9 3.72 -8.03 -11.22
N CYS A 10 2.75 -7.29 -10.69
CA CYS A 10 2.82 -5.83 -10.60
C CYS A 10 2.48 -5.40 -9.16
N VAL A 11 3.22 -4.42 -8.64
CA VAL A 11 3.00 -3.83 -7.32
C VAL A 11 2.50 -2.41 -7.49
N TYR A 12 1.38 -2.11 -6.83
CA TYR A 12 0.83 -0.76 -6.75
C TYR A 12 1.11 -0.23 -5.33
N GLY A 13 2.01 0.74 -5.22
CA GLY A 13 2.34 1.40 -3.96
C GLY A 13 1.65 2.76 -3.86
N MET A 14 1.08 3.07 -2.70
CA MET A 14 0.35 4.32 -2.47
C MET A 14 0.76 4.93 -1.15
N ASP A 15 1.06 6.22 -1.16
CA ASP A 15 1.28 7.01 0.04
C ASP A 15 0.85 8.46 -0.24
N ILE A 16 0.37 9.19 0.76
CA ILE A 16 0.04 10.63 0.62
C ILE A 16 1.28 11.52 0.79
N GLN A 17 2.37 10.96 1.32
CA GLN A 17 3.61 11.68 1.56
C GLN A 17 4.58 11.45 0.40
N ASN A 18 4.97 12.51 -0.31
CA ASN A 18 5.97 12.41 -1.39
C ASN A 18 7.31 11.86 -0.89
N SER A 19 7.71 12.19 0.34
CA SER A 19 8.92 11.65 0.96
C SER A 19 8.91 10.12 1.10
N ALA A 20 7.73 9.50 1.36
CA ALA A 20 7.61 8.04 1.40
C ALA A 20 7.83 7.43 0.01
N LEU A 21 7.31 8.08 -1.04
CA LEU A 21 7.47 7.62 -2.43
C LEU A 21 8.91 7.78 -2.91
N GLU A 22 9.57 8.89 -2.59
CA GLU A 22 10.98 9.14 -2.89
C GLU A 22 11.89 8.12 -2.19
N ASN A 23 11.64 7.84 -0.91
CA ASN A 23 12.36 6.80 -0.17
C ASN A 23 12.16 5.42 -0.79
N THR A 24 10.93 5.10 -1.19
CA THR A 24 10.60 3.84 -1.87
C THR A 24 11.32 3.74 -3.22
N LEU A 25 11.32 4.81 -4.01
CA LEU A 25 12.02 4.86 -5.29
C LEU A 25 13.53 4.68 -5.11
N SER A 26 14.15 5.39 -4.16
CA SER A 26 15.58 5.25 -3.86
C SER A 26 15.95 3.84 -3.40
N LEU A 27 15.08 3.17 -2.64
CA LEU A 27 15.28 1.77 -2.26
C LEU A 27 15.18 0.84 -3.47
N LEU A 28 14.15 1.00 -4.31
CA LEU A 28 14.00 0.23 -5.56
C LEU A 28 15.19 0.44 -6.51
N GLU A 29 15.79 1.63 -6.51
CA GLU A 29 16.99 1.91 -7.31
C GLU A 29 18.19 1.08 -6.91
N LYS A 30 18.32 0.81 -5.60
CA LYS A 30 19.45 0.10 -5.01
C LYS A 30 19.21 -1.41 -4.88
N SER A 31 17.95 -1.84 -4.79
CA SER A 31 17.61 -3.21 -4.42
C SER A 31 17.16 -4.11 -5.57
N VAL A 32 16.73 -3.55 -6.70
CA VAL A 32 16.21 -4.33 -7.83
C VAL A 32 16.70 -3.80 -9.17
N ASP A 33 16.71 -4.68 -10.17
CA ASP A 33 17.10 -4.33 -11.53
C ASP A 33 16.05 -3.44 -12.23
N ARG A 34 16.40 -2.95 -13.44
CA ARG A 34 15.52 -2.05 -14.22
C ARG A 34 14.21 -2.71 -14.63
N ASN A 35 14.18 -4.02 -14.85
CA ASN A 35 12.99 -4.74 -15.28
C ASN A 35 12.03 -4.96 -14.10
N GLU A 36 12.54 -5.39 -12.94
CA GLU A 36 11.75 -5.49 -11.70
C GLU A 36 11.19 -4.13 -11.29
N ARG A 37 11.97 -3.04 -11.45
CA ARG A 37 11.50 -1.69 -11.12
C ARG A 37 10.28 -1.26 -11.93
N LYS A 38 10.19 -1.65 -13.21
CA LYS A 38 9.03 -1.35 -14.07
C LYS A 38 7.75 -2.03 -13.62
N LEU A 39 7.86 -3.06 -12.77
CA LEU A 39 6.71 -3.76 -12.20
C LEU A 39 6.11 -3.02 -11.01
N VAL A 40 6.78 -1.99 -10.48
CA VAL A 40 6.29 -1.19 -9.35
C VAL A 40 5.76 0.15 -9.85
N LYS A 41 4.50 0.44 -9.53
CA LYS A 41 3.83 1.70 -9.83
C LYS A 41 3.53 2.41 -8.52
N LEU A 42 4.08 3.62 -8.34
CA LEU A 42 3.93 4.42 -7.13
C LEU A 42 2.98 5.59 -7.37
N PHE A 43 2.05 5.81 -6.45
CA PHE A 43 1.03 6.86 -6.55
C PHE A 43 1.01 7.73 -5.29
N SER A 44 1.09 9.05 -5.49
CA SER A 44 0.84 10.04 -4.43
C SER A 44 -0.66 10.16 -4.21
N LEU A 45 -1.21 9.24 -3.43
CA LEU A 45 -2.65 9.00 -3.33
C LEU A 45 -3.00 8.34 -1.99
N CYS A 46 -4.16 8.72 -1.43
CA CYS A 46 -4.71 8.00 -0.29
C CYS A 46 -5.18 6.60 -0.72
N HIS A 47 -4.88 5.59 0.09
CA HIS A 47 -5.32 4.20 -0.15
C HIS A 47 -6.83 4.06 -0.35
N SER A 48 -7.65 4.96 0.20
CA SER A 48 -9.11 4.97 -0.03
C SER A 48 -9.52 5.13 -1.49
N ARG A 49 -8.60 5.63 -2.34
CA ARG A 49 -8.81 5.88 -3.77
C ARG A 49 -8.13 4.84 -4.67
N MET A 50 -7.76 3.68 -4.15
CA MET A 50 -7.01 2.67 -4.92
C MET A 50 -7.69 2.23 -6.23
N GLU A 51 -9.03 2.22 -6.27
CA GLU A 51 -9.80 1.88 -7.47
C GLU A 51 -9.61 2.88 -8.62
N ASP A 52 -9.15 4.10 -8.34
CA ASP A 52 -8.89 5.12 -9.36
C ASP A 52 -7.66 4.77 -10.23
N VAL A 53 -6.74 3.96 -9.70
CA VAL A 53 -5.42 3.70 -10.32
C VAL A 53 -5.17 2.22 -10.64
N ILE A 54 -5.96 1.32 -10.06
CA ILE A 54 -5.90 -0.12 -10.35
C ILE A 54 -6.86 -0.41 -11.52
N PRO A 55 -6.36 -0.89 -12.68
CA PRO A 55 -7.22 -1.27 -13.79
C PRO A 55 -8.19 -2.40 -13.38
N LYS A 56 -9.46 -2.31 -13.80
CA LYS A 56 -10.55 -3.20 -13.36
C LYS A 56 -10.28 -4.70 -13.58
N ASP A 57 -9.57 -5.06 -14.64
CA ASP A 57 -9.26 -6.46 -14.98
C ASP A 57 -7.94 -6.95 -14.37
N THR A 58 -7.35 -6.19 -13.43
CA THR A 58 -6.10 -6.58 -12.76
C THR A 58 -6.40 -7.58 -11.63
N PRO A 59 -5.92 -8.83 -11.69
CA PRO A 59 -6.12 -9.78 -10.61
C PRO A 59 -5.27 -9.40 -9.39
N ILE A 60 -5.91 -8.89 -8.32
CA ILE A 60 -5.22 -8.58 -7.07
C ILE A 60 -5.19 -9.82 -6.18
N ARG A 61 -3.99 -10.30 -5.86
CA ARG A 61 -3.78 -11.47 -4.98
C ARG A 61 -3.62 -11.10 -3.50
N LEU A 62 -3.08 -9.91 -3.25
CA LEU A 62 -2.74 -9.43 -1.92
C LEU A 62 -2.90 -7.91 -1.86
N VAL A 63 -3.54 -7.43 -0.80
CA VAL A 63 -3.48 -6.02 -0.38
C VAL A 63 -2.88 -5.96 1.01
N ALA A 64 -1.83 -5.17 1.19
CA ALA A 64 -1.13 -5.02 2.46
C ALA A 64 -1.27 -3.60 2.99
N PHE A 65 -1.75 -3.48 4.22
CA PHE A 65 -1.89 -2.23 4.95
C PHE A 65 -0.90 -2.20 6.12
N ASN A 66 -0.13 -1.11 6.22
CA ASN A 66 0.67 -0.81 7.41
C ASN A 66 0.10 0.46 8.05
N LEU A 67 -0.69 0.29 9.11
CA LEU A 67 -1.46 1.35 9.75
C LEU A 67 -0.66 2.01 10.86
N GLY A 68 -0.38 3.30 10.71
CA GLY A 68 0.38 4.11 11.65
C GLY A 68 0.88 5.39 10.99
N TYR A 69 2.09 5.81 11.34
CA TYR A 69 2.83 6.91 10.71
C TYR A 69 4.08 6.39 10.00
N LEU A 70 4.62 7.17 9.08
CA LEU A 70 5.91 6.91 8.43
C LEU A 70 7.09 7.03 9.42
N PRO A 71 7.88 5.97 9.68
CA PRO A 71 9.05 6.06 10.55
C PRO A 71 10.06 7.11 10.05
N GLY A 72 10.47 8.01 10.94
CA GLY A 72 11.37 9.13 10.58
C GLY A 72 10.70 10.28 9.82
N GLY A 73 9.41 10.17 9.49
CA GLY A 73 8.62 11.23 8.88
C GLY A 73 7.82 12.07 9.89
N ASP A 74 6.92 12.89 9.36
CA ASP A 74 5.96 13.67 10.16
C ASP A 74 4.94 12.73 10.84
N LYS A 75 5.00 12.65 12.17
CA LYS A 75 4.13 11.79 13.00
C LYS A 75 2.70 12.30 13.11
N THR A 76 2.40 13.51 12.65
CA THR A 76 1.03 14.03 12.56
C THR A 76 0.27 13.43 11.39
N ILE A 77 0.99 12.92 10.39
CA ILE A 77 0.43 12.22 9.25
C ILE A 77 0.30 10.74 9.62
N ILE A 78 -0.95 10.32 9.87
CA ILE A 78 -1.29 8.97 10.29
C ILE A 78 -2.41 8.39 9.42
N THR A 79 -2.45 7.07 9.30
CA THR A 79 -3.62 6.38 8.73
C THR A 79 -4.86 6.64 9.58
N MET A 80 -5.94 7.09 8.94
CA MET A 80 -7.20 7.41 9.60
C MET A 80 -8.20 6.25 9.50
N PRO A 81 -9.00 5.95 10.54
CA PRO A 81 -9.97 4.85 10.51
C PRO A 81 -10.95 4.94 9.34
N GLY A 82 -11.49 6.14 9.06
CA GLY A 82 -12.45 6.34 7.97
C GLY A 82 -11.88 6.04 6.59
N THR A 83 -10.67 6.52 6.28
CA THR A 83 -10.03 6.23 4.98
C THR A 83 -9.58 4.77 4.88
N THR A 84 -9.17 4.18 6.00
CA THR A 84 -8.79 2.77 6.09
C THR A 84 -10.00 1.88 5.80
N LEU A 85 -11.17 2.17 6.38
CA LEU A 85 -12.39 1.41 6.14
C LEU A 85 -12.83 1.48 4.67
N MET A 86 -12.78 2.67 4.07
CA MET A 86 -13.06 2.84 2.63
C MET A 86 -12.12 2.00 1.77
N ALA A 87 -10.82 1.99 2.11
CA ALA A 87 -9.84 1.17 1.39
C ALA A 87 -10.02 -0.33 1.60
N LEU A 88 -10.45 -0.78 2.78
CA LEU A 88 -10.76 -2.20 3.02
C LEU A 88 -11.94 -2.66 2.16
N HIS A 89 -12.97 -1.83 2.01
CA HIS A 89 -14.08 -2.12 1.10
C HIS A 89 -13.63 -2.17 -0.36
N ALA A 90 -12.79 -1.22 -0.79
CA ALA A 90 -12.19 -1.23 -2.13
C ALA A 90 -11.33 -2.48 -2.38
N ALA A 91 -10.44 -2.80 -1.44
CA ALA A 91 -9.60 -3.99 -1.50
C ALA A 91 -10.43 -5.27 -1.62
N SER A 92 -11.52 -5.40 -0.85
CA SER A 92 -12.42 -6.55 -0.93
C SER A 92 -13.09 -6.71 -2.29
N ARG A 93 -13.32 -5.64 -3.06
CA ARG A 93 -13.88 -5.71 -4.42
C ARG A 93 -12.82 -6.05 -5.47
N LEU A 94 -11.59 -5.60 -5.27
CA LEU A 94 -10.48 -5.81 -6.19
C LEU A 94 -9.82 -7.19 -6.06
N LEU A 95 -9.90 -7.80 -4.88
CA LEU A 95 -9.28 -9.10 -4.62
C LEU A 95 -9.91 -10.20 -5.48
N MET A 96 -9.05 -11.01 -6.09
CA MET A 96 -9.48 -12.25 -6.73
C MET A 96 -9.92 -13.28 -5.68
N SER A 97 -10.69 -14.28 -6.11
CA SER A 97 -11.04 -15.41 -5.25
C SER A 97 -9.77 -16.08 -4.69
N GLY A 98 -9.74 -16.27 -3.36
CA GLY A 98 -8.58 -16.79 -2.63
C GLY A 98 -7.47 -15.77 -2.36
N GLY A 99 -7.67 -14.49 -2.71
CA GLY A 99 -6.77 -13.41 -2.35
C GLY A 99 -6.83 -13.02 -0.87
N LEU A 100 -5.84 -12.26 -0.40
CA LEU A 100 -5.66 -11.93 1.02
C LEU A 100 -5.59 -10.43 1.27
N ILE A 101 -6.10 -10.01 2.43
CA ILE A 101 -5.80 -8.69 3.01
C ILE A 101 -4.91 -8.92 4.24
N SER A 102 -3.76 -8.25 4.27
CA SER A 102 -2.89 -8.19 5.45
C SER A 102 -2.97 -6.81 6.06
N ILE A 103 -3.13 -6.73 7.38
CA ILE A 103 -3.19 -5.46 8.12
C ILE A 103 -2.24 -5.55 9.30
N MET A 104 -1.23 -4.68 9.29
CA MET A 104 -0.33 -4.48 10.42
C MET A 104 -0.72 -3.19 11.14
N VAL A 105 -0.93 -3.25 12.46
CA VAL A 105 -1.40 -2.11 13.27
C VAL A 105 -0.37 -1.76 14.34
N TYR A 106 0.10 -0.51 14.33
CA TYR A 106 1.01 0.00 15.35
C TYR A 106 0.23 0.69 16.49
N VAL A 107 -0.08 -0.05 17.57
CA VAL A 107 -0.91 0.44 18.70
C VAL A 107 -0.17 1.35 19.70
N GLY A 108 1.15 1.53 19.56
CA GLY A 108 2.00 2.21 20.53
C GLY A 108 2.11 3.75 20.42
N HIS A 109 1.35 4.38 19.51
CA HIS A 109 1.40 5.84 19.30
C HIS A 109 0.01 6.49 19.46
N PRO A 110 -0.10 7.83 19.59
CA PRO A 110 -1.39 8.49 19.83
C PRO A 110 -2.49 8.10 18.81
N GLY A 111 -2.12 7.98 17.52
CA GLY A 111 -3.00 7.46 16.48
C GLY A 111 -3.40 5.98 16.67
N GLY A 112 -2.49 5.14 17.18
CA GLY A 112 -2.73 3.72 17.48
C GLY A 112 -3.73 3.46 18.61
N ARG A 113 -3.98 4.43 19.50
CA ARG A 113 -5.01 4.31 20.56
C ARG A 113 -6.44 4.36 20.01
N TYR A 114 -6.64 4.96 18.84
CA TYR A 114 -7.94 5.09 18.17
C TYR A 114 -8.04 4.19 16.92
N ILE A 115 -7.05 3.32 16.65
CA ILE A 115 -7.11 2.28 15.61
C ILE A 115 -7.73 0.99 16.21
N LEU A 116 -8.76 1.13 17.05
CA LEU A 116 -9.58 -0.01 17.42
C LEU A 116 -10.65 -0.21 16.35
N LEU A 117 -10.55 -1.38 15.71
CA LEU A 117 -11.54 -1.97 14.83
C LEU A 117 -12.88 -2.19 15.56
N CYS A 118 -13.96 -1.98 14.80
CA CYS A 118 -15.40 -1.96 15.13
C CYS A 118 -15.93 -0.68 15.76
#